data_AF-A0AAT9R6B3-F1
#
_entry.id   AF-A0AAT9R6B3-F1
#
_cell.length_a   1.000
_cell.length_b   1.000
_cell.length_c   1.000
_cell.angle_alpha   90.00
_cell.angle_beta   90.00
_cell.angle_gamma   90.00
#
_symmetry.space_group_name_H-M   'P 1'
#
loop_
_entity.id
_entity.type
_entity.pdbx_description
1 polymer ?
#
loop_
_entity_poly.entity_id
_entity_poly.type
_entity_poly.pdbx_seq_one_letter_code
_entity_poly.pdbx_strand_id
1 'polypeptide(L)'
;MTSFHAAVVHADQSVTYCGTVDTHHLRAVRAMAALPFTPHRVVEHPRRPGSVFVLREDGDLDWYEPVDTERPRVRPRAPAPPAHGSGQEAEVAGAVAGAVPLTAGDQGTMWIGAAIRFGDGVIGGPMDTPRNPPRVVHHTTESPAGGKYLESVASYLIEVAAEPHLIYCPVTDRVGQFGPLHHSGRALRNDGSRRTNREGRVCVQIEVLGRASRPWTDGWDPREHPGWQRILAAIRSWGVPDDWPMGPPVPYPGGSPARTRSVWQSEGGHFGHCHVPGNDHGDPGAIDTAKVLSLGTGTGSPGGARPKVSLGRVVAAARKDPPAPDGHRTYPRDVRLVEEALAAEGLLECGYVDGSFGTRTLAAYAAWQRSRAGGSYRGGDADGVPGRDSLTRLGDRHGFTVTG
;
A
#
# COMPACT_ATOMS: atom_id res chain seq x y z
N MET A 1 -1.72 -29.41 -1.53
CA MET A 1 -1.38 -29.14 -2.94
C MET A 1 -1.20 -27.64 -3.09
N THR A 2 -0.06 -27.18 -3.60
CA THR A 2 0.17 -25.74 -3.83
C THR A 2 -0.77 -25.24 -4.91
N SER A 3 -1.53 -24.21 -4.60
CA SER A 3 -2.50 -23.58 -5.50
C SER A 3 -2.01 -22.19 -5.89
N PHE A 4 -2.18 -21.81 -7.15
CA PHE A 4 -1.68 -20.59 -7.76
C PHE A 4 -2.85 -19.78 -8.31
N HIS A 5 -2.80 -18.46 -8.28
CA HIS A 5 -3.86 -17.61 -8.85
C HIS A 5 -3.59 -17.37 -10.33
N ALA A 6 -4.62 -17.49 -11.19
CA ALA A 6 -4.50 -17.28 -12.64
C ALA A 6 -5.44 -16.17 -13.11
N ALA A 7 -4.99 -15.34 -14.06
CA ALA A 7 -5.80 -14.28 -14.66
C ALA A 7 -5.42 -13.99 -16.13
N VAL A 8 -6.37 -13.48 -16.90
CA VAL A 8 -6.25 -13.12 -18.33
C VAL A 8 -6.45 -11.62 -18.50
N VAL A 9 -5.56 -10.92 -19.20
CA VAL A 9 -5.76 -9.49 -19.53
C VAL A 9 -6.32 -9.34 -20.94
N HIS A 10 -7.42 -8.61 -21.09
CA HIS A 10 -8.12 -8.39 -22.37
C HIS A 10 -7.55 -7.19 -23.15
N ALA A 11 -8.01 -7.03 -24.39
CA ALA A 11 -7.57 -5.98 -25.29
C ALA A 11 -7.96 -4.57 -24.85
N ASP A 12 -9.01 -4.43 -24.04
CA ASP A 12 -9.44 -3.18 -23.42
C ASP A 12 -8.78 -2.92 -22.06
N GLN A 13 -7.77 -3.72 -21.71
CA GLN A 13 -7.04 -3.69 -20.44
C GLN A 13 -7.85 -4.14 -19.21
N SER A 14 -9.06 -4.67 -19.38
CA SER A 14 -9.75 -5.37 -18.29
C SER A 14 -9.06 -6.70 -17.98
N VAL A 15 -9.13 -7.19 -16.74
CA VAL A 15 -8.59 -8.49 -16.36
C VAL A 15 -9.72 -9.44 -16.00
N THR A 16 -9.59 -10.70 -16.37
CA THR A 16 -10.47 -11.78 -15.95
C THR A 16 -9.68 -12.73 -15.08
N TYR A 17 -9.98 -12.70 -13.79
CA TYR A 17 -9.47 -13.67 -12.85
C TYR A 17 -10.12 -15.04 -13.09
N CYS A 18 -9.29 -16.07 -13.28
CA CYS A 18 -9.67 -17.43 -13.64
C CYS A 18 -9.71 -18.39 -12.45
N GLY A 19 -9.53 -17.89 -11.22
CA GLY A 19 -9.52 -18.70 -10.01
C GLY A 19 -8.12 -19.21 -9.64
N THR A 20 -8.10 -20.18 -8.73
CA THR A 20 -6.89 -20.89 -8.34
C THR A 20 -6.68 -22.12 -9.20
N VAL A 21 -5.45 -22.33 -9.65
CA VAL A 21 -5.00 -23.48 -10.44
C VAL A 21 -3.97 -24.28 -9.63
N ASP A 22 -3.86 -25.57 -9.89
CA ASP A 22 -2.92 -26.42 -9.16
C ASP A 22 -1.52 -26.45 -9.81
N THR A 23 -0.59 -27.13 -9.14
CA THR A 23 0.76 -27.36 -9.67
C THR A 23 0.77 -28.10 -11.00
N HIS A 24 -0.24 -28.91 -11.31
CA HIS A 24 -0.34 -29.63 -12.58
C HIS A 24 -0.68 -28.67 -13.72
N HIS A 25 -1.63 -27.77 -13.51
CA HIS A 25 -1.97 -26.69 -14.44
C HIS A 25 -0.78 -25.76 -14.67
N LEU A 26 -0.06 -25.36 -13.62
CA LEU A 26 1.16 -24.57 -13.75
C LEU A 26 2.22 -25.28 -14.61
N ARG A 27 2.42 -26.59 -14.39
CA ARG A 27 3.35 -27.39 -15.20
C ARG A 27 2.90 -27.51 -16.65
N ALA A 28 1.60 -27.65 -16.91
CA ALA A 28 1.04 -27.71 -18.25
C ALA A 28 1.26 -26.38 -19.00
N VAL A 29 0.99 -25.24 -18.36
CA VAL A 29 1.25 -23.91 -18.93
C VAL A 29 2.74 -23.71 -19.22
N ARG A 30 3.62 -24.10 -18.27
CA ARG A 30 5.08 -24.06 -18.47
C ARG A 30 5.57 -24.98 -19.58
N ALA A 31 4.97 -26.17 -19.73
CA ALA A 31 5.30 -27.11 -20.79
C ALA A 31 4.86 -26.59 -22.17
N MET A 32 3.70 -25.94 -22.26
CA MET A 32 3.25 -25.26 -23.48
C MET A 32 4.14 -24.06 -23.83
N ALA A 33 4.63 -23.34 -22.82
CA ALA A 33 5.55 -22.23 -22.99
C ALA A 33 6.97 -22.67 -23.38
N ALA A 34 7.35 -23.92 -23.11
CA ALA A 34 8.63 -24.51 -23.51
C ALA A 34 8.63 -25.05 -24.95
N LEU A 35 7.51 -24.95 -25.68
CA LEU A 35 7.45 -25.35 -27.09
C LEU A 35 8.33 -24.40 -27.94
N PRO A 36 9.04 -24.92 -28.96
CA PRO A 36 10.07 -24.18 -29.70
C PRO A 36 9.59 -22.93 -30.45
N PHE A 37 8.27 -22.75 -30.57
CA PHE A 37 7.65 -21.63 -31.28
C PHE A 37 6.87 -20.69 -30.35
N THR A 38 6.89 -20.91 -29.04
CA THR A 38 6.23 -20.03 -28.07
C THR A 38 7.23 -18.96 -27.60
N PRO A 39 7.05 -17.66 -27.94
CA PRO A 39 7.93 -16.60 -27.47
C PRO A 39 7.80 -16.47 -25.96
N HIS A 40 8.93 -16.60 -25.26
CA HIS A 40 9.03 -16.38 -23.82
C HIS A 40 9.95 -15.17 -23.59
N ARG A 41 9.51 -14.17 -22.80
CA ARG A 41 10.34 -13.02 -22.44
C ARG A 41 10.29 -12.76 -20.94
N VAL A 42 11.44 -12.69 -20.29
CA VAL A 42 11.55 -12.14 -18.93
C VAL A 42 11.88 -10.66 -19.10
N VAL A 43 10.95 -9.76 -18.81
CA VAL A 43 11.13 -8.31 -18.99
C VAL A 43 10.53 -7.58 -17.80
N GLU A 44 11.17 -6.49 -17.38
CA GLU A 44 10.51 -5.45 -16.60
C GLU A 44 9.30 -4.92 -17.38
N HIS A 45 8.14 -5.11 -16.77
CA HIS A 45 6.79 -4.75 -17.16
C HIS A 45 6.59 -3.97 -18.49
N PRO A 46 5.94 -4.62 -19.49
CA PRO A 46 4.90 -3.92 -20.24
C PRO A 46 3.61 -4.76 -20.37
N ARG A 47 2.46 -4.12 -20.17
CA ARG A 47 1.12 -4.73 -20.28
C ARG A 47 0.72 -4.88 -21.76
N ARG A 48 0.47 -6.10 -22.23
CA ARG A 48 -0.04 -6.39 -23.59
C ARG A 48 -1.41 -7.11 -23.55
N PRO A 49 -2.31 -6.81 -24.50
CA PRO A 49 -3.55 -7.56 -24.72
C PRO A 49 -3.36 -9.08 -24.85
N GLY A 50 -4.18 -9.87 -24.17
CA GLY A 50 -4.24 -11.33 -24.29
C GLY A 50 -3.24 -12.10 -23.43
N SER A 51 -2.43 -11.41 -22.61
CA SER A 51 -1.42 -12.06 -21.76
C SER A 51 -2.04 -12.78 -20.55
N VAL A 52 -1.54 -13.97 -20.25
CA VAL A 52 -1.87 -14.74 -19.04
C VAL A 52 -0.78 -14.53 -18.00
N PHE A 53 -1.19 -14.24 -16.76
CA PHE A 53 -0.27 -14.03 -15.64
C PHE A 53 -0.42 -15.14 -14.60
N VAL A 54 0.70 -15.57 -14.05
CA VAL A 54 0.74 -16.49 -12.90
C VAL A 54 1.65 -15.93 -11.82
N LEU A 55 1.09 -15.72 -10.63
CA LEU A 55 1.82 -15.22 -9.46
C LEU A 55 2.58 -16.37 -8.78
N ARG A 56 3.88 -16.17 -8.56
CA ARG A 56 4.77 -17.13 -7.88
C ARG A 56 4.83 -16.87 -6.37
N GLU A 57 5.27 -17.89 -5.62
CA GLU A 57 5.48 -17.79 -4.16
C GLU A 57 6.66 -16.87 -3.74
N ASP A 58 7.55 -16.53 -4.66
CA ASP A 58 8.63 -15.55 -4.43
C ASP A 58 8.20 -14.10 -4.72
N GLY A 59 6.95 -13.90 -5.18
CA GLY A 59 6.39 -12.59 -5.47
C GLY A 59 6.66 -12.09 -6.90
N ASP A 60 7.33 -12.88 -7.75
CA ASP A 60 7.50 -12.57 -9.17
C ASP A 60 6.30 -13.05 -10.01
N LEU A 61 6.17 -12.47 -11.20
CA LEU A 61 5.11 -12.75 -12.17
C LEU A 61 5.69 -13.44 -13.41
N ASP A 62 5.21 -14.65 -13.70
CA ASP A 62 5.40 -15.26 -15.02
C ASP A 62 4.31 -14.71 -15.96
N TRP A 63 4.66 -14.32 -17.19
CA TRP A 63 3.69 -13.92 -18.23
C TRP A 63 3.87 -14.73 -19.52
N TYR A 64 2.75 -15.02 -20.18
CA TYR A 64 2.72 -15.80 -21.42
C TYR A 64 1.94 -15.06 -22.51
N GLU A 65 2.54 -14.93 -23.70
CA GLU A 65 1.94 -14.32 -24.90
C GLU A 65 1.39 -15.43 -25.81
N PRO A 66 0.11 -15.41 -26.21
CA PRO A 66 -0.38 -16.31 -27.23
C PRO A 66 0.21 -15.92 -28.58
N VAL A 67 0.95 -16.83 -29.21
CA VAL A 67 1.29 -16.73 -30.63
C VAL A 67 0.20 -17.44 -31.44
N ASP A 68 -0.43 -16.68 -32.32
CA ASP A 68 -1.43 -17.10 -33.29
C ASP A 68 -2.64 -17.85 -32.73
N THR A 69 -3.66 -17.10 -32.30
CA THR A 69 -5.02 -17.64 -32.19
C THR A 69 -6.01 -16.69 -32.87
N GLU A 70 -6.83 -17.22 -33.80
CA GLU A 70 -7.88 -16.46 -34.47
C GLU A 70 -8.78 -15.75 -33.44
N ARG A 71 -9.13 -14.48 -33.72
CA ARG A 71 -10.00 -13.68 -32.85
C ARG A 71 -11.30 -14.44 -32.56
N PRO A 72 -11.71 -14.60 -31.28
CA PRO A 72 -13.02 -15.13 -30.97
C PRO A 72 -14.10 -14.18 -31.51
N ARG A 73 -15.10 -14.73 -32.22
CA ARG A 73 -16.27 -13.96 -32.63
C ARG A 73 -17.01 -13.47 -31.39
N VAL A 74 -17.09 -12.14 -31.25
CA VAL A 74 -17.90 -11.47 -30.23
C VAL A 74 -19.37 -11.89 -30.40
N ARG A 75 -19.96 -12.52 -29.38
CA ARG A 75 -21.42 -12.67 -29.32
C ARG A 75 -22.04 -11.29 -29.04
N PRO A 76 -23.13 -10.89 -29.74
CA PRO A 76 -23.79 -9.64 -29.44
C PRO A 76 -24.28 -9.62 -27.99
N ARG A 77 -24.12 -8.47 -27.35
CA ARG A 77 -24.56 -8.19 -25.98
C ARG A 77 -26.07 -8.47 -25.87
N ALA A 78 -26.47 -9.21 -24.83
CA ALA A 78 -27.88 -9.29 -24.47
C ALA A 78 -28.40 -7.87 -24.17
N PRO A 79 -29.62 -7.50 -24.63
CA PRO A 79 -30.16 -6.18 -24.39
C PRO A 79 -30.29 -5.91 -22.89
N ALA A 80 -30.03 -4.66 -22.50
CA ALA A 80 -30.15 -4.21 -21.13
C ALA A 80 -31.60 -4.42 -20.62
N PRO A 81 -31.79 -4.74 -19.32
CA PRO A 81 -33.12 -4.74 -18.73
C PRO A 81 -33.75 -3.34 -18.86
N PRO A 82 -35.09 -3.25 -18.99
CA PRO A 82 -35.77 -1.98 -19.25
C PRO A 82 -35.53 -1.00 -18.10
N ALA A 83 -35.28 0.26 -18.46
CA ALA A 83 -35.07 1.34 -17.52
C ALA A 83 -36.28 1.49 -16.60
N HIS A 84 -36.04 1.51 -15.28
CA HIS A 84 -37.05 1.98 -14.33
C HIS A 84 -37.32 3.46 -14.62
N GLY A 85 -38.60 3.80 -14.74
CA GLY A 85 -39.09 5.10 -15.18
C GLY A 85 -38.57 6.27 -14.34
N SER A 86 -38.50 7.42 -15.01
CA SER A 86 -38.02 8.74 -14.57
C SER A 86 -38.84 9.39 -13.44
N GLY A 87 -39.29 8.63 -12.45
CA GLY A 87 -40.21 9.08 -11.41
C GLY A 87 -39.62 9.30 -10.00
N GLN A 88 -38.32 9.06 -9.78
CA GLN A 88 -37.73 9.11 -8.43
C GLN A 88 -36.43 9.92 -8.31
N GLU A 89 -36.08 10.74 -9.29
CA GLU A 89 -34.92 11.65 -9.19
C GLU A 89 -35.25 12.99 -8.50
N ALA A 90 -36.53 13.28 -8.21
CA ALA A 90 -36.94 14.54 -7.59
C ALA A 90 -36.84 14.57 -6.05
N GLU A 91 -36.71 13.43 -5.36
CA GLU A 91 -36.71 13.38 -3.89
C GLU A 91 -35.32 13.36 -3.24
N VAL A 92 -34.25 13.13 -4.02
CA VAL A 92 -32.87 13.09 -3.50
C VAL A 92 -32.18 14.47 -3.60
N ALA A 93 -32.72 15.39 -4.39
CA ALA A 93 -32.19 16.76 -4.53
C ALA A 93 -32.35 17.62 -3.25
N GLY A 94 -33.16 17.19 -2.28
CA GLY A 94 -33.41 17.92 -1.03
C GLY A 94 -32.38 17.72 0.09
N ALA A 95 -31.45 16.75 -0.03
CA ALA A 95 -30.53 16.41 1.07
C ALA A 95 -29.12 17.02 0.95
N VAL A 96 -28.83 17.77 -0.13
CA VAL A 96 -27.46 18.28 -0.41
C VAL A 96 -27.23 19.70 0.14
N ALA A 97 -28.23 20.33 0.76
CA ALA A 97 -28.15 21.71 1.25
C ALA A 97 -27.48 21.88 2.64
N GLY A 98 -26.66 20.92 3.07
CA GLY A 98 -26.05 20.91 4.42
C GLY A 98 -24.55 20.61 4.49
N ALA A 99 -23.85 20.58 3.35
CA ALA A 99 -22.39 20.44 3.35
C ALA A 99 -21.75 21.76 3.78
N VAL A 100 -21.48 21.90 5.07
CA VAL A 100 -20.63 22.98 5.60
C VAL A 100 -19.24 22.83 4.96
N PRO A 101 -18.69 23.85 4.30
CA PRO A 101 -17.34 23.80 3.78
C PRO A 101 -16.36 23.61 4.95
N LEU A 102 -15.55 22.55 4.90
CA LEU A 102 -14.48 22.35 5.87
C LEU A 102 -13.47 23.51 5.74
N THR A 103 -13.22 24.23 6.83
CA THR A 103 -12.25 25.33 6.83
C THR A 103 -10.82 24.80 6.69
N ALA A 104 -9.88 25.63 6.23
CA ALA A 104 -8.50 25.22 5.98
C ALA A 104 -7.73 24.69 7.21
N GLY A 105 -8.26 24.90 8.43
CA GLY A 105 -7.73 24.35 9.69
C GLY A 105 -8.29 22.97 10.09
N ASP A 106 -9.30 22.45 9.37
CA ASP A 106 -10.01 21.20 9.67
C ASP A 106 -9.57 20.00 8.81
N GLN A 107 -8.52 20.16 8.01
CA GLN A 107 -8.13 19.15 7.03
C GLN A 107 -7.03 18.24 7.59
N GLY A 108 -7.37 16.97 7.79
CA GLY A 108 -6.38 15.93 8.06
C GLY A 108 -5.58 15.57 6.80
N THR A 109 -4.58 14.72 6.98
CA THR A 109 -3.68 14.26 5.91
C THR A 109 -4.49 13.52 4.85
N MET A 110 -4.57 14.09 3.65
CA MET A 110 -5.22 13.43 2.51
C MET A 110 -4.34 12.33 1.93
N TRP A 111 -3.06 12.67 1.75
CA TRP A 111 -2.08 11.87 1.05
C TRP A 111 -0.80 11.83 1.88
N ILE A 112 -0.35 10.63 2.23
CA ILE A 112 0.86 10.42 3.02
C ILE A 112 2.07 10.69 2.13
N GLY A 113 3.04 11.47 2.63
CA GLY A 113 4.32 11.70 1.95
C GLY A 113 5.15 10.42 1.90
N ALA A 114 5.89 10.22 0.79
CA ALA A 114 6.67 9.00 0.49
C ALA A 114 5.87 7.69 0.34
N ALA A 115 4.53 7.71 0.47
CA ALA A 115 3.71 6.57 0.14
C ALA A 115 3.64 6.37 -1.39
N ILE A 116 3.78 5.12 -1.82
CA ILE A 116 3.66 4.73 -3.22
C ILE A 116 2.22 4.93 -3.66
N ARG A 117 2.01 5.59 -4.81
CA ARG A 117 0.67 5.81 -5.36
C ARG A 117 0.25 4.60 -6.19
N PHE A 118 -0.92 4.07 -5.87
CA PHE A 118 -1.57 3.01 -6.63
C PHE A 118 -2.90 3.50 -7.20
N GLY A 119 -3.26 3.00 -8.38
CA GLY A 119 -4.50 3.41 -9.06
C GLY A 119 -4.47 4.87 -9.52
N ASP A 120 -5.67 5.40 -9.78
CA ASP A 120 -5.88 6.77 -10.27
C ASP A 120 -6.23 7.78 -9.15
N GLY A 121 -6.25 7.31 -7.89
CA GLY A 121 -6.64 8.13 -6.74
C GLY A 121 -8.14 8.17 -6.45
N VAL A 122 -8.97 7.49 -7.24
CA VAL A 122 -10.43 7.52 -7.14
C VAL A 122 -10.95 6.24 -6.49
N ILE A 123 -10.99 6.25 -5.15
CA ILE A 123 -11.57 5.15 -4.36
C ILE A 123 -12.88 5.58 -3.69
N GLY A 124 -13.86 4.70 -3.73
CA GLY A 124 -15.19 4.86 -3.13
C GLY A 124 -15.89 6.18 -3.44
N GLY A 125 -15.76 7.19 -2.56
CA GLY A 125 -16.39 8.51 -2.71
C GLY A 125 -16.65 9.20 -1.36
N PRO A 126 -17.56 10.19 -1.31
CA PRO A 126 -17.83 10.97 -0.10
C PRO A 126 -18.35 10.13 1.09
N MET A 127 -18.03 10.55 2.31
CA MET A 127 -18.56 9.95 3.54
C MET A 127 -20.06 10.26 3.72
N ASP A 128 -20.81 9.30 4.27
CA ASP A 128 -22.27 9.43 4.46
C ASP A 128 -22.61 10.15 5.76
N THR A 129 -21.71 10.07 6.73
CA THR A 129 -21.91 10.60 8.09
C THR A 129 -20.70 11.39 8.57
N PRO A 130 -20.33 12.49 7.89
CA PRO A 130 -19.12 13.25 8.20
C PRO A 130 -19.10 13.87 9.61
N ARG A 131 -20.26 13.93 10.29
CA ARG A 131 -20.38 14.39 11.69
C ARG A 131 -20.16 13.29 12.73
N ASN A 132 -20.13 12.02 12.32
CA ASN A 132 -19.84 10.91 13.24
C ASN A 132 -18.34 10.82 13.50
N PRO A 133 -17.89 10.22 14.62
CA PRO A 133 -16.48 10.17 14.96
C PRO A 133 -15.61 9.50 13.88
N PRO A 134 -14.36 9.97 13.69
CA PRO A 134 -13.42 9.41 12.72
C PRO A 134 -12.92 8.02 13.18
N ARG A 135 -12.60 7.14 12.24
CA ARG A 135 -12.15 5.78 12.54
C ARG A 135 -11.16 5.22 11.53
N VAL A 136 -10.54 4.12 11.92
CA VAL A 136 -9.71 3.26 11.07
C VAL A 136 -10.10 1.80 11.19
N VAL A 137 -10.09 1.07 10.07
CA VAL A 137 -10.26 -0.37 10.01
C VAL A 137 -8.98 -1.02 9.53
N HIS A 138 -8.50 -1.99 10.32
CA HIS A 138 -7.30 -2.78 10.06
C HIS A 138 -7.70 -4.11 9.43
N HIS A 139 -7.03 -4.42 8.33
CA HIS A 139 -7.19 -5.65 7.55
C HIS A 139 -5.87 -6.40 7.41
N THR A 140 -5.97 -7.69 7.09
CA THR A 140 -4.84 -8.44 6.53
C THR A 140 -5.19 -9.01 5.17
N THR A 141 -4.24 -8.99 4.25
CA THR A 141 -4.45 -9.37 2.84
C THR A 141 -4.51 -10.88 2.60
N GLU A 142 -4.32 -11.70 3.63
CA GLU A 142 -4.14 -13.15 3.56
C GLU A 142 -3.07 -13.58 2.55
N SER A 143 -1.97 -12.81 2.51
CA SER A 143 -0.82 -13.03 1.63
C SER A 143 0.49 -13.13 2.43
N PRO A 144 1.59 -13.57 1.79
CA PRO A 144 2.93 -13.30 2.30
C PRO A 144 3.22 -11.79 2.37
N ALA A 145 4.29 -11.45 3.10
CA ALA A 145 4.83 -10.10 3.20
C ALA A 145 6.31 -10.06 2.78
N GLY A 146 6.78 -8.91 2.31
CA GLY A 146 8.14 -8.71 1.78
C GLY A 146 8.18 -8.63 0.25
N GLY A 147 9.38 -8.46 -0.31
CA GLY A 147 9.60 -8.45 -1.76
C GLY A 147 8.66 -7.50 -2.53
N LYS A 148 8.09 -7.99 -3.63
CA LYS A 148 7.13 -7.27 -4.50
C LYS A 148 5.66 -7.55 -4.17
N TYR A 149 5.36 -8.16 -3.02
CA TYR A 149 3.97 -8.47 -2.64
C TYR A 149 3.11 -7.23 -2.44
N LEU A 150 3.70 -6.09 -2.07
CA LEU A 150 2.97 -4.83 -1.92
C LEU A 150 2.32 -4.41 -3.25
N GLU A 151 3.09 -4.38 -4.34
CA GLU A 151 2.62 -4.03 -5.67
C GLU A 151 1.65 -5.06 -6.25
N SER A 152 1.94 -6.35 -6.06
CA SER A 152 1.11 -7.43 -6.58
C SER A 152 -0.26 -7.45 -5.93
N VAL A 153 -0.32 -7.34 -4.60
CA VAL A 153 -1.59 -7.27 -3.88
C VAL A 153 -2.32 -5.96 -4.17
N ALA A 154 -1.59 -4.83 -4.29
CA ALA A 154 -2.22 -3.57 -4.67
C ALA A 154 -2.88 -3.65 -6.05
N SER A 155 -2.21 -4.27 -7.03
CA SER A 155 -2.77 -4.47 -8.37
C SER A 155 -4.02 -5.35 -8.32
N TYR A 156 -4.03 -6.41 -7.51
CA TYR A 156 -5.20 -7.25 -7.29
C TYR A 156 -6.38 -6.46 -6.70
N LEU A 157 -6.14 -5.66 -5.66
CA LEU A 157 -7.19 -4.88 -4.99
C LEU A 157 -7.84 -3.85 -5.91
N ILE A 158 -7.07 -3.24 -6.83
CA ILE A 158 -7.61 -2.36 -7.88
C ILE A 158 -8.51 -3.16 -8.83
N GLU A 159 -8.04 -4.33 -9.28
CA GLU A 159 -8.77 -5.14 -10.24
C GLU A 159 -10.14 -5.59 -9.71
N VAL A 160 -10.20 -5.99 -8.44
CA VAL A 160 -11.46 -6.41 -7.83
C VAL A 160 -12.28 -5.25 -7.26
N ALA A 161 -11.84 -4.00 -7.49
CA ALA A 161 -12.44 -2.79 -6.96
C ALA A 161 -12.66 -2.84 -5.43
N ALA A 162 -11.70 -3.40 -4.70
CA ALA A 162 -11.70 -3.55 -3.25
C ALA A 162 -10.61 -2.69 -2.59
N GLU A 163 -10.20 -1.59 -3.24
CA GLU A 163 -9.08 -0.78 -2.77
C GLU A 163 -9.35 -0.20 -1.36
N PRO A 164 -8.47 -0.47 -0.38
CA PRO A 164 -8.46 0.26 0.88
C PRO A 164 -7.93 1.68 0.63
N HIS A 165 -7.74 2.45 1.70
CA HIS A 165 -6.96 3.69 1.58
C HIS A 165 -5.48 3.37 1.47
N LEU A 166 -5.01 2.48 2.32
CA LEU A 166 -3.59 2.20 2.54
C LEU A 166 -3.33 0.70 2.41
N ILE A 167 -2.16 0.36 1.86
CA ILE A 167 -1.58 -0.97 1.96
C ILE A 167 -0.19 -0.85 2.59
N TYR A 168 0.17 -1.75 3.50
CA TYR A 168 1.42 -1.68 4.24
C TYR A 168 2.14 -3.04 4.26
N CYS A 169 3.45 -3.03 4.04
CA CYS A 169 4.28 -4.21 4.20
C CYS A 169 5.07 -4.13 5.51
N PRO A 170 4.79 -4.98 6.52
CA PRO A 170 5.49 -4.94 7.81
C PRO A 170 6.94 -5.42 7.73
N VAL A 171 7.35 -6.10 6.64
CA VAL A 171 8.72 -6.59 6.45
C VAL A 171 9.62 -5.55 5.80
N THR A 172 9.11 -4.83 4.79
CA THR A 172 9.87 -3.80 4.07
C THR A 172 9.58 -2.39 4.57
N ASP A 173 8.61 -2.22 5.46
CA ASP A 173 8.11 -0.94 5.96
C ASP A 173 7.55 -0.01 4.85
N ARG A 174 7.25 -0.56 3.67
CA ARG A 174 6.74 0.22 2.53
C ARG A 174 5.25 0.49 2.71
N VAL A 175 4.85 1.72 2.38
CA VAL A 175 3.46 2.20 2.42
C VAL A 175 2.99 2.47 1.00
N GLY A 176 1.86 1.87 0.62
CA GLY A 176 1.09 2.19 -0.57
C GLY A 176 -0.20 2.93 -0.22
N GLN A 177 -0.69 3.76 -1.13
CA GLN A 177 -1.94 4.49 -0.96
C GLN A 177 -2.72 4.57 -2.29
N PHE A 178 -4.01 4.21 -2.24
CA PHE A 178 -4.89 4.16 -3.42
C PHE A 178 -5.73 5.42 -3.61
N GLY A 179 -5.98 6.17 -2.53
CA GLY A 179 -6.84 7.34 -2.57
C GLY A 179 -6.77 8.18 -1.30
N PRO A 180 -7.42 9.35 -1.29
CA PRO A 180 -7.28 10.32 -0.22
C PRO A 180 -8.10 9.92 1.02
N LEU A 181 -7.56 10.12 2.22
CA LEU A 181 -8.16 9.62 3.47
C LEU A 181 -9.55 10.21 3.83
N HIS A 182 -9.93 11.34 3.26
CA HIS A 182 -11.26 11.95 3.46
C HIS A 182 -12.40 11.33 2.64
N HIS A 183 -12.09 10.40 1.74
CA HIS A 183 -13.08 9.62 1.01
C HIS A 183 -13.27 8.25 1.70
N SER A 184 -14.19 7.44 1.20
CA SER A 184 -14.34 6.04 1.61
C SER A 184 -13.47 5.11 0.78
N GLY A 185 -12.88 4.09 1.40
CA GLY A 185 -12.28 2.94 0.72
C GLY A 185 -13.34 1.93 0.29
N ARG A 186 -12.93 0.82 -0.34
CA ARG A 186 -13.81 -0.23 -0.87
C ARG A 186 -13.60 -1.61 -0.22
N ALA A 187 -12.80 -1.71 0.84
CA ALA A 187 -12.46 -2.98 1.50
C ALA A 187 -13.52 -3.49 2.50
N LEU A 188 -14.66 -2.80 2.66
CA LEU A 188 -15.77 -3.24 3.51
C LEU A 188 -17.03 -3.53 2.72
N ARG A 189 -17.74 -4.58 3.12
CA ARG A 189 -19.08 -4.88 2.61
C ARG A 189 -20.12 -4.04 3.31
N ASN A 190 -21.12 -3.60 2.55
CA ASN A 190 -22.30 -2.93 3.09
C ASN A 190 -23.11 -3.89 3.98
N ASP A 191 -23.70 -3.33 5.04
CA ASP A 191 -24.58 -4.02 5.97
C ASP A 191 -26.03 -3.72 5.58
N GLY A 192 -26.56 -4.51 4.64
CA GLY A 192 -27.83 -4.24 3.98
C GLY A 192 -27.79 -2.91 3.20
N SER A 193 -28.68 -1.98 3.54
CA SER A 193 -28.70 -0.64 2.94
C SER A 193 -27.64 0.32 3.51
N ARG A 194 -26.93 -0.07 4.59
CA ARG A 194 -25.93 0.79 5.23
C ARG A 194 -24.55 0.58 4.60
N ARG A 195 -23.96 1.67 4.08
CA ARG A 195 -22.60 1.68 3.55
C ARG A 195 -21.58 1.80 4.69
N THR A 196 -21.07 0.67 5.16
CA THR A 196 -20.17 0.57 6.32
C THR A 196 -18.86 1.34 6.11
N ASN A 197 -18.31 1.31 4.90
CA ASN A 197 -17.12 2.05 4.47
C ASN A 197 -17.28 3.58 4.48
N ARG A 198 -18.51 4.10 4.67
CA ARG A 198 -18.83 5.54 4.63
C ARG A 198 -19.31 6.09 5.98
N GLU A 199 -19.04 5.36 7.06
CA GLU A 199 -19.40 5.79 8.42
C GLU A 199 -18.29 6.65 9.06
N GLY A 200 -18.62 7.81 9.61
CA GLY A 200 -17.68 8.72 10.29
C GLY A 200 -17.20 9.91 9.45
N ARG A 201 -16.50 10.84 10.11
CA ARG A 201 -15.74 11.92 9.46
C ARG A 201 -14.75 11.37 8.43
N VAL A 202 -14.09 10.28 8.78
CA VAL A 202 -13.31 9.40 7.90
C VAL A 202 -13.47 7.95 8.33
N CYS A 203 -13.38 7.02 7.39
CA CYS A 203 -13.30 5.57 7.62
C CYS A 203 -12.07 5.03 6.91
N VAL A 204 -10.90 5.33 7.47
CA VAL A 204 -9.62 4.89 6.90
C VAL A 204 -9.57 3.36 6.92
N GLN A 205 -9.10 2.74 5.85
CA GLN A 205 -9.01 1.29 5.71
C GLN A 205 -7.56 0.96 5.35
N ILE A 206 -6.96 0.03 6.08
CA ILE A 206 -5.55 -0.36 5.92
C ILE A 206 -5.49 -1.85 5.67
N GLU A 207 -4.97 -2.24 4.51
CA GLU A 207 -4.54 -3.61 4.25
C GLU A 207 -3.09 -3.81 4.70
N VAL A 208 -2.83 -4.74 5.60
CA VAL A 208 -1.47 -5.11 5.98
C VAL A 208 -1.12 -6.44 5.32
N LEU A 209 0.02 -6.49 4.61
CA LEU A 209 0.53 -7.74 4.06
C LEU A 209 0.80 -8.72 5.20
N GLY A 210 0.11 -9.84 5.18
CA GLY A 210 0.18 -10.83 6.24
C GLY A 210 -1.06 -11.71 6.29
N ARG A 211 -1.17 -12.50 7.35
CA ARG A 211 -2.29 -13.43 7.57
C ARG A 211 -2.84 -13.20 8.96
N ALA A 212 -4.16 -13.13 9.10
CA ALA A 212 -4.80 -12.98 10.40
C ALA A 212 -4.42 -14.10 11.39
N SER A 213 -4.09 -15.29 10.88
CA SER A 213 -3.62 -16.41 11.70
C SER A 213 -2.20 -16.27 12.24
N ARG A 214 -1.46 -15.27 11.79
CA ARG A 214 -0.09 -14.96 12.21
C ARG A 214 0.03 -13.44 12.36
N PRO A 215 -0.38 -12.88 13.50
CA PRO A 215 -0.44 -11.44 13.71
C PRO A 215 0.87 -10.77 13.30
N TRP A 216 0.78 -9.79 12.39
CA TRP A 216 1.96 -9.13 11.82
C TRP A 216 2.77 -8.33 12.84
N THR A 217 2.20 -8.10 14.02
CA THR A 217 2.84 -7.43 15.15
C THR A 217 3.79 -8.34 15.95
N ASP A 218 3.82 -9.64 15.66
CA ASP A 218 4.71 -10.60 16.29
C ASP A 218 6.15 -10.38 15.80
N GLY A 219 7.09 -10.15 16.73
CA GLY A 219 8.48 -9.81 16.38
C GLY A 219 8.66 -8.45 15.70
N TRP A 220 7.60 -7.66 15.57
CA TRP A 220 7.60 -6.33 14.99
C TRP A 220 7.73 -5.25 16.08
N ASP A 221 8.58 -4.23 15.87
CA ASP A 221 8.71 -3.05 16.74
C ASP A 221 8.36 -1.76 15.97
N PRO A 222 7.33 -1.00 16.37
CA PRO A 222 6.96 0.27 15.71
C PRO A 222 8.11 1.28 15.64
N ARG A 223 9.11 1.22 16.53
CA ARG A 223 10.27 2.13 16.52
C ARG A 223 11.17 1.94 15.30
N GLU A 224 11.15 0.76 14.70
CA GLU A 224 11.96 0.39 13.55
C GLU A 224 11.24 0.60 12.22
N HIS A 225 9.98 1.06 12.26
CA HIS A 225 9.06 1.11 11.12
C HIS A 225 8.52 2.54 10.89
N PRO A 226 9.36 3.49 10.41
CA PRO A 226 8.92 4.85 10.08
C PRO A 226 7.77 4.93 9.07
N GLY A 227 7.62 3.96 8.17
CA GLY A 227 6.48 3.82 7.29
C GLY A 227 5.17 3.69 8.06
N TRP A 228 5.12 2.79 9.04
CA TRP A 228 3.97 2.69 9.94
C TRP A 228 3.75 3.97 10.77
N GLN A 229 4.82 4.59 11.26
CA GLN A 229 4.72 5.85 12.01
C GLN A 229 4.05 6.96 11.16
N ARG A 230 4.34 7.03 9.85
CA ARG A 230 3.67 7.96 8.91
C ARG A 230 2.17 7.63 8.76
N ILE A 231 1.80 6.35 8.68
CA ILE A 231 0.40 5.91 8.66
C ILE A 231 -0.31 6.40 9.93
N LEU A 232 0.25 6.13 11.10
CA LEU A 232 -0.34 6.50 12.38
C LEU A 232 -0.46 8.02 12.54
N ALA A 233 0.56 8.78 12.15
CA ALA A 233 0.51 10.24 12.15
C ALA A 233 -0.59 10.80 11.22
N ALA A 234 -0.76 10.22 10.03
CA ALA A 234 -1.81 10.61 9.09
C ALA A 234 -3.21 10.31 9.66
N ILE A 235 -3.40 9.15 10.27
CA ILE A 235 -4.66 8.78 10.95
C ILE A 235 -4.99 9.78 12.08
N ARG A 236 -4.01 10.09 12.93
CA ARG A 236 -4.18 11.05 14.04
C ARG A 236 -4.49 12.46 13.57
N SER A 237 -3.99 12.88 12.40
CA SER A 237 -4.32 14.19 11.83
C SER A 237 -5.81 14.34 11.48
N TRP A 238 -6.56 13.24 11.39
CA TRP A 238 -8.02 13.24 11.25
C TRP A 238 -8.77 13.21 12.59
N GLY A 239 -8.05 13.23 13.71
CA GLY A 239 -8.63 13.15 15.05
C GLY A 239 -9.15 11.77 15.42
N VAL A 240 -8.67 10.70 14.79
CA VAL A 240 -8.97 9.32 15.20
C VAL A 240 -8.38 9.07 16.60
N PRO A 241 -9.19 8.73 17.62
CA PRO A 241 -8.70 8.39 18.94
C PRO A 241 -7.80 7.15 18.94
N ASP A 242 -6.78 7.13 19.80
CA ASP A 242 -5.91 5.97 20.02
C ASP A 242 -6.57 4.93 20.95
N ASP A 243 -7.81 4.56 20.63
CA ASP A 243 -8.62 3.62 21.41
C ASP A 243 -9.16 2.52 20.50
N TRP A 244 -9.53 1.39 21.11
CA TRP A 244 -10.20 0.27 20.44
C TRP A 244 -11.60 0.08 21.04
N PRO A 245 -12.62 0.80 20.54
CA PRO A 245 -13.97 0.82 21.14
C PRO A 245 -14.64 -0.55 21.29
N MET A 246 -14.35 -1.50 20.39
CA MET A 246 -14.86 -2.88 20.46
C MET A 246 -13.90 -3.86 21.14
N GLY A 247 -12.88 -3.34 21.82
CA GLY A 247 -11.78 -4.12 22.36
C GLY A 247 -10.75 -4.52 21.30
N PRO A 248 -9.67 -5.20 21.71
CA PRO A 248 -8.64 -5.66 20.79
C PRO A 248 -9.18 -6.74 19.83
N PRO A 249 -8.71 -6.78 18.57
CA PRO A 249 -8.96 -7.91 17.68
C PRO A 249 -8.53 -9.23 18.34
N VAL A 250 -9.29 -10.30 18.07
CA VAL A 250 -9.10 -11.63 18.69
C VAL A 250 -8.34 -12.58 17.77
N PRO A 251 -7.81 -13.71 18.27
CA PRO A 251 -7.10 -14.70 17.46
C PRO A 251 -7.92 -15.22 16.27
N TYR A 252 -7.23 -15.68 15.23
CA TYR A 252 -7.82 -16.28 14.04
C TYR A 252 -7.02 -17.53 13.60
N PRO A 253 -7.66 -18.58 13.05
CA PRO A 253 -9.10 -18.82 13.10
C PRO A 253 -9.54 -19.10 14.55
N GLY A 254 -10.81 -18.82 14.85
CA GLY A 254 -11.38 -19.07 16.18
C GLY A 254 -11.36 -17.82 17.07
N GLY A 255 -12.51 -17.16 17.17
CA GLY A 255 -12.71 -15.88 17.83
C GLY A 255 -13.81 -15.11 17.08
N SER A 256 -14.74 -14.50 17.80
CA SER A 256 -15.82 -13.70 17.20
C SER A 256 -16.06 -12.51 18.11
N PRO A 257 -15.31 -11.40 17.92
CA PRO A 257 -15.49 -10.23 18.73
C PRO A 257 -16.85 -9.60 18.41
N ALA A 258 -17.31 -8.71 19.28
CA ALA A 258 -18.57 -8.03 19.06
C ALA A 258 -18.51 -7.19 17.77
N ARG A 259 -19.62 -7.18 17.01
CA ARG A 259 -19.83 -6.33 15.83
C ARG A 259 -20.96 -5.35 16.09
N THR A 260 -20.84 -4.60 17.19
CA THR A 260 -21.94 -3.81 17.76
C THR A 260 -22.20 -2.54 16.95
N ARG A 261 -23.34 -2.46 16.26
CA ARG A 261 -23.66 -1.32 15.38
C ARG A 261 -23.69 0.03 16.10
N SER A 262 -24.19 0.10 17.34
CA SER A 262 -24.23 1.35 18.09
C SER A 262 -22.81 1.88 18.34
N VAL A 263 -21.90 1.03 18.87
CA VAL A 263 -20.49 1.37 19.08
C VAL A 263 -19.83 1.79 17.76
N TRP A 264 -20.06 1.05 16.67
CA TRP A 264 -19.55 1.44 15.34
C TRP A 264 -20.00 2.84 14.93
N GLN A 265 -21.22 3.27 15.25
CA GLN A 265 -21.73 4.57 14.83
C GLN A 265 -21.33 5.71 15.77
N SER A 266 -21.33 5.47 17.08
CA SER A 266 -21.15 6.50 18.10
C SER A 266 -19.72 6.71 18.58
N GLU A 267 -18.81 5.77 18.28
CA GLU A 267 -17.44 5.83 18.80
C GLU A 267 -16.41 5.87 17.66
N GLY A 268 -15.39 6.70 17.84
CA GLY A 268 -14.25 6.81 16.94
C GLY A 268 -13.07 6.03 17.49
N GLY A 269 -12.19 5.56 16.62
CA GLY A 269 -11.00 4.83 17.03
C GLY A 269 -10.59 3.76 16.03
N HIS A 270 -9.90 2.75 16.54
CA HIS A 270 -9.36 1.64 15.77
C HIS A 270 -10.28 0.42 15.88
N PHE A 271 -10.51 -0.22 14.73
CA PHE A 271 -11.32 -1.42 14.59
C PHE A 271 -10.60 -2.44 13.71
N GLY A 272 -10.78 -3.73 13.94
CA GLY A 272 -10.43 -4.74 12.94
C GLY A 272 -11.61 -4.95 11.98
N HIS A 273 -11.39 -5.58 10.82
CA HIS A 273 -12.50 -6.04 9.98
C HIS A 273 -13.46 -6.94 10.77
N CYS A 274 -12.93 -7.71 11.72
CA CYS A 274 -13.67 -8.53 12.67
C CYS A 274 -14.71 -7.76 13.53
N HIS A 275 -14.58 -6.44 13.68
CA HIS A 275 -15.49 -5.58 14.45
C HIS A 275 -16.60 -4.95 13.59
N VAL A 276 -16.55 -5.07 12.25
CA VAL A 276 -17.43 -4.31 11.37
C VAL A 276 -18.82 -4.96 11.28
N PRO A 277 -19.93 -4.25 11.60
CA PRO A 277 -21.28 -4.76 11.46
C PRO A 277 -21.59 -5.28 10.04
N GLY A 278 -22.34 -6.38 9.96
CA GLY A 278 -22.77 -6.99 8.68
C GLY A 278 -21.66 -7.65 7.85
N ASN A 279 -20.39 -7.56 8.28
CA ASN A 279 -19.27 -8.25 7.66
C ASN A 279 -19.06 -9.60 8.37
N ASP A 280 -18.37 -10.54 7.73
CA ASP A 280 -18.12 -11.90 8.23
C ASP A 280 -16.63 -12.24 8.41
N HIS A 281 -15.72 -11.37 8.00
CA HIS A 281 -14.28 -11.61 8.10
C HIS A 281 -13.71 -11.50 9.53
N GLY A 282 -12.59 -12.19 9.80
CA GLY A 282 -11.95 -12.29 11.11
C GLY A 282 -10.60 -11.57 11.25
N ASP A 283 -10.10 -10.96 10.17
CA ASP A 283 -8.86 -10.18 10.16
C ASP A 283 -9.01 -8.89 11.00
N PRO A 284 -7.89 -8.37 11.56
CA PRO A 284 -6.48 -8.68 11.30
C PRO A 284 -5.88 -9.82 12.16
N GLY A 285 -6.70 -10.55 12.91
CA GLY A 285 -6.23 -11.47 13.96
C GLY A 285 -5.73 -10.72 15.19
N ALA A 286 -5.18 -11.46 16.17
CA ALA A 286 -4.75 -10.92 17.48
C ALA A 286 -3.49 -10.04 17.41
N ILE A 287 -3.57 -8.92 16.72
CA ILE A 287 -2.51 -7.92 16.65
C ILE A 287 -2.32 -7.22 17.99
N ASP A 288 -1.08 -6.88 18.31
CA ASP A 288 -0.73 -6.11 19.50
C ASP A 288 -1.16 -4.64 19.30
N THR A 289 -2.29 -4.30 19.90
CA THR A 289 -2.92 -2.99 19.78
C THR A 289 -2.07 -1.86 20.36
N ALA A 290 -1.28 -2.13 21.40
CA ALA A 290 -0.39 -1.14 21.99
C ALA A 290 0.77 -0.81 21.05
N LYS A 291 1.33 -1.81 20.36
CA LYS A 291 2.34 -1.59 19.32
C LYS A 291 1.78 -0.81 18.13
N VAL A 292 0.59 -1.16 17.67
CA VAL A 292 -0.12 -0.47 16.57
C VAL A 292 -0.29 1.03 16.86
N LEU A 293 -0.60 1.39 18.10
CA LEU A 293 -0.82 2.76 18.56
C LEU A 293 0.46 3.46 19.04
N SER A 294 1.60 2.79 19.05
CA SER A 294 2.85 3.39 19.49
C SER A 294 3.54 4.11 18.33
N LEU A 295 3.80 5.40 18.49
CA LEU A 295 4.73 6.13 17.61
C LEU A 295 6.21 5.75 17.87
N GLY A 296 6.48 4.84 18.81
CA GLY A 296 7.82 4.65 19.35
C GLY A 296 8.22 5.90 20.14
N THR A 297 7.79 6.02 21.39
CA THR A 297 8.00 7.23 22.18
C THR A 297 9.48 7.57 22.36
N GLY A 298 9.91 8.66 21.73
CA GLY A 298 10.50 9.78 22.45
C GLY A 298 9.42 10.86 22.59
N THR A 299 9.13 11.29 23.81
CA THR A 299 8.12 12.28 24.21
C THR A 299 8.03 13.55 23.35
N GLY A 300 6.82 13.98 22.95
CA GLY A 300 6.51 15.38 22.61
C GLY A 300 5.57 15.63 21.42
N SER A 301 4.46 16.32 21.71
CA SER A 301 3.50 17.09 20.88
C SER A 301 3.96 17.71 19.54
N PRO A 302 3.02 18.13 18.65
CA PRO A 302 3.24 18.31 17.22
C PRO A 302 4.15 19.51 16.92
N GLY A 303 5.36 19.16 16.49
CA GLY A 303 6.42 20.06 16.05
C GLY A 303 7.65 19.20 15.74
N GLY A 304 7.46 18.14 14.96
CA GLY A 304 8.43 17.04 14.83
C GLY A 304 9.78 17.52 14.32
N ALA A 305 10.80 17.38 15.17
CA ALA A 305 12.19 17.53 14.75
C ALA A 305 12.47 16.54 13.61
N ARG A 306 12.99 17.04 12.48
CA ARG A 306 13.34 16.23 11.31
C ARG A 306 14.19 15.01 11.74
N PRO A 307 13.88 13.79 11.25
CA PRO A 307 14.72 12.62 11.41
C PRO A 307 16.20 12.93 11.14
N LYS A 308 17.11 12.35 11.93
CA LYS A 308 18.54 12.61 11.79
C LYS A 308 19.20 11.48 11.01
N VAL A 309 19.98 11.84 9.99
CA VAL A 309 20.82 10.94 9.20
C VAL A 309 22.29 11.26 9.49
N SER A 310 23.05 10.28 9.98
CA SER A 310 24.50 10.47 10.20
C SER A 310 25.28 10.34 8.91
N LEU A 311 26.00 11.41 8.54
CA LEU A 311 26.88 11.44 7.37
C LEU A 311 27.92 10.32 7.43
N GLY A 312 28.61 10.17 8.57
CA GLY A 312 29.63 9.13 8.74
C GLY A 312 29.09 7.71 8.51
N ARG A 313 27.85 7.44 8.95
CA ARG A 313 27.21 6.14 8.77
C ARG A 313 26.83 5.85 7.32
N VAL A 314 26.20 6.80 6.63
CA VAL A 314 25.84 6.58 5.22
C VAL A 314 27.06 6.51 4.31
N VAL A 315 28.14 7.23 4.62
CA VAL A 315 29.43 7.09 3.93
C VAL A 315 30.04 5.71 4.16
N ALA A 316 30.00 5.21 5.40
CA ALA A 316 30.47 3.86 5.71
C ALA A 316 29.67 2.78 4.96
N ALA A 317 28.35 2.93 4.89
CA ALA A 317 27.48 2.06 4.12
C ALA A 317 27.80 2.10 2.62
N ALA A 318 27.89 3.30 2.04
CA ALA A 318 28.19 3.49 0.61
C ALA A 318 29.53 2.89 0.16
N ARG A 319 30.47 2.69 1.08
CA ARG A 319 31.76 2.04 0.80
C ARG A 319 31.73 0.53 1.02
N LYS A 320 30.93 0.07 1.99
CA LYS A 320 30.95 -1.33 2.45
C LYS A 320 29.93 -2.21 1.75
N ASP A 321 28.75 -1.68 1.46
CA ASP A 321 27.62 -2.45 0.93
C ASP A 321 27.79 -2.83 -0.56
N PRO A 322 28.30 -1.98 -1.47
CA PRO A 322 28.42 -2.35 -2.88
C PRO A 322 29.28 -3.60 -3.19
N PRO A 323 30.42 -3.86 -2.53
CA PRO A 323 31.19 -5.08 -2.74
C PRO A 323 30.74 -6.28 -1.89
N ALA A 324 29.74 -6.12 -1.02
CA ALA A 324 29.26 -7.17 -0.13
C ALA A 324 28.26 -8.11 -0.85
N PRO A 325 27.99 -9.31 -0.31
CA PRO A 325 26.96 -10.19 -0.85
C PRO A 325 25.58 -9.53 -0.86
N ASP A 326 24.73 -9.95 -1.81
CA ASP A 326 23.36 -9.44 -1.95
C ASP A 326 22.59 -9.48 -0.63
N GLY A 327 21.93 -8.37 -0.28
CA GLY A 327 21.17 -8.21 0.96
C GLY A 327 22.00 -7.78 2.18
N HIS A 328 23.31 -7.57 2.05
CA HIS A 328 24.12 -6.94 3.11
C HIS A 328 23.65 -5.52 3.39
N ARG A 329 23.53 -5.16 4.67
CA ARG A 329 22.96 -3.88 5.11
C ARG A 329 23.83 -3.25 6.19
N THR A 330 24.50 -2.14 5.89
CA THR A 330 25.27 -1.36 6.86
C THR A 330 24.49 -0.10 7.24
N TYR A 331 24.20 0.09 8.53
CA TYR A 331 23.37 1.19 9.05
C TYR A 331 22.02 1.37 8.32
N PRO A 332 21.18 0.32 8.23
CA PRO A 332 19.97 0.32 7.40
C PRO A 332 18.97 1.44 7.72
N ARG A 333 18.95 1.93 8.97
CA ARG A 333 18.09 3.06 9.36
C ARG A 333 18.48 4.37 8.69
N ASP A 334 19.78 4.70 8.68
CA ASP A 334 20.28 5.92 8.07
C ASP A 334 20.24 5.80 6.53
N VAL A 335 20.54 4.61 5.99
CA VAL A 335 20.49 4.32 4.54
C VAL A 335 19.07 4.38 3.99
N ARG A 336 18.09 3.77 4.68
CA ARG A 336 16.70 3.74 4.20
C ARG A 336 16.11 5.13 4.04
N LEU A 337 16.44 6.08 4.93
CA LEU A 337 16.00 7.48 4.78
C LEU A 337 16.58 8.14 3.52
N VAL A 338 17.81 7.79 3.14
CA VAL A 338 18.44 8.27 1.89
C VAL A 338 17.80 7.59 0.68
N GLU A 339 17.58 6.28 0.72
CA GLU A 339 16.93 5.53 -0.35
C GLU A 339 15.49 5.99 -0.62
N GLU A 340 14.69 6.20 0.42
CA GLU A 340 13.34 6.76 0.32
C GLU A 340 13.36 8.12 -0.37
N ALA A 341 14.32 8.98 -0.01
CA ALA A 341 14.48 10.30 -0.62
C ALA A 341 14.92 10.20 -2.08
N LEU A 342 15.84 9.30 -2.42
CA LEU A 342 16.24 9.04 -3.81
C LEU A 342 15.09 8.47 -4.64
N ALA A 343 14.26 7.61 -4.04
CA ALA A 343 13.07 7.08 -4.68
C ALA A 343 12.02 8.17 -4.91
N ALA A 344 11.85 9.08 -3.95
CA ALA A 344 10.98 10.25 -4.11
C ALA A 344 11.47 11.25 -5.18
N GLU A 345 12.77 11.32 -5.45
CA GLU A 345 13.34 12.04 -6.61
C GLU A 345 13.22 11.26 -7.93
N GLY A 346 12.69 10.03 -7.90
CA GLY A 346 12.60 9.15 -9.08
C GLY A 346 13.96 8.61 -9.55
N LEU A 347 14.97 8.64 -8.69
CA LEU A 347 16.34 8.21 -8.99
C LEU A 347 16.63 6.77 -8.56
N LEU A 348 15.82 6.24 -7.64
CA LEU A 348 15.89 4.87 -7.15
C LEU A 348 14.52 4.20 -7.26
N GLU A 349 14.46 2.98 -7.78
CA GLU A 349 13.21 2.24 -7.82
C GLU A 349 12.82 1.81 -6.40
N CYS A 350 11.53 1.86 -6.08
CA CYS A 350 11.04 1.56 -4.73
C CYS A 350 11.37 0.13 -4.25
N GLY A 351 11.66 -0.80 -5.17
CA GLY A 351 12.10 -2.17 -4.85
C GLY A 351 13.51 -2.25 -4.27
N TYR A 352 14.32 -1.20 -4.43
CA TYR A 352 15.68 -1.08 -3.89
C TYR A 352 15.74 -0.20 -2.62
N VAL A 353 14.59 0.15 -2.04
CA VAL A 353 14.51 0.80 -0.71
C VAL A 353 14.49 -0.30 0.34
N ASP A 354 15.64 -0.92 0.58
CA ASP A 354 15.78 -2.09 1.45
C ASP A 354 16.68 -1.84 2.68
N GLY A 355 17.34 -0.68 2.73
CA GLY A 355 18.32 -0.28 3.74
C GLY A 355 19.75 -0.72 3.42
N SER A 356 20.05 -1.09 2.17
CA SER A 356 21.38 -1.45 1.68
C SER A 356 21.92 -0.38 0.74
N PHE A 357 23.07 0.22 1.07
CA PHE A 357 23.70 1.18 0.15
C PHE A 357 24.45 0.44 -0.97
N GLY A 358 23.76 -0.45 -1.67
CA GLY A 358 24.29 -1.28 -2.74
C GLY A 358 24.57 -0.50 -4.02
N THR A 359 24.94 -1.21 -5.07
CA THR A 359 25.34 -0.61 -6.37
C THR A 359 24.24 0.25 -7.00
N ARG A 360 22.97 -0.10 -6.81
CA ARG A 360 21.81 0.68 -7.28
C ARG A 360 21.66 1.99 -6.52
N THR A 361 21.72 1.96 -5.19
CA THR A 361 21.68 3.16 -4.33
C THR A 361 22.88 4.08 -4.61
N LEU A 362 24.07 3.51 -4.84
CA LEU A 362 25.26 4.25 -5.25
C LEU A 362 25.06 4.98 -6.59
N ALA A 363 24.54 4.29 -7.61
CA ALA A 363 24.25 4.89 -8.91
C ALA A 363 23.17 5.99 -8.81
N ALA A 364 22.11 5.75 -8.03
CA ALA A 364 21.04 6.72 -7.79
C ALA A 364 21.55 7.98 -7.08
N TYR A 365 22.41 7.83 -6.07
CA TYR A 365 23.02 8.96 -5.38
C TYR A 365 23.98 9.74 -6.30
N ALA A 366 24.70 9.05 -7.17
CA ALA A 366 25.54 9.70 -8.18
C ALA A 366 24.70 10.52 -9.18
N ALA A 367 23.52 10.02 -9.57
CA ALA A 367 22.57 10.77 -10.37
C ALA A 367 22.02 11.99 -9.62
N TRP A 368 21.74 11.85 -8.31
CA TRP A 368 21.37 12.95 -7.44
C TRP A 368 22.43 14.05 -7.44
N GLN A 369 23.70 13.71 -7.20
CA GLN A 369 24.82 14.67 -7.23
C GLN A 369 24.92 15.44 -8.56
N ARG A 370 24.70 14.78 -9.70
CA ARG A 370 24.72 15.42 -11.02
C ARG A 370 23.51 16.32 -11.29
N SER A 371 22.40 16.06 -10.61
CA SER A 371 21.17 16.84 -10.80
C SER A 371 21.34 18.30 -10.37
N ARG A 372 20.53 19.19 -10.92
CA ARG A 372 20.50 20.61 -10.49
C ARG A 372 20.14 20.76 -9.01
N ALA A 373 19.24 19.92 -8.51
CA ALA A 373 18.80 19.95 -7.12
C ALA A 373 19.87 19.42 -6.16
N GLY A 374 20.64 18.41 -6.58
CA GLY A 374 21.69 17.80 -5.77
C GLY A 374 23.05 18.47 -5.83
N GLY A 375 23.25 19.47 -6.71
CA GLY A 375 24.43 20.36 -6.69
C GLY A 375 25.20 20.46 -8.01
N SER A 376 24.76 19.78 -9.08
CA SER A 376 25.41 19.80 -10.39
C SER A 376 26.90 19.40 -10.37
N TYR A 377 27.25 18.49 -9.47
CA TYR A 377 28.60 17.95 -9.36
C TYR A 377 28.99 17.17 -10.63
N ARG A 378 30.30 17.09 -10.90
CA ARG A 378 30.88 16.43 -12.09
C ARG A 378 32.12 15.64 -11.72
N GLY A 379 32.50 14.69 -12.59
CA GLY A 379 33.71 13.89 -12.38
C GLY A 379 33.66 13.12 -11.05
N GLY A 380 34.78 13.11 -10.33
CA GLY A 380 34.91 12.45 -9.03
C GLY A 380 34.00 13.00 -7.93
N ASP A 381 33.48 14.21 -8.07
CA ASP A 381 32.55 14.81 -7.09
C ASP A 381 31.11 14.26 -7.21
N ALA A 382 30.85 13.43 -8.24
CA ALA A 382 29.58 12.74 -8.48
C ALA A 382 29.78 11.21 -8.56
N ASP A 383 30.48 10.68 -7.57
CA ASP A 383 30.88 9.27 -7.44
C ASP A 383 29.82 8.37 -6.76
N GLY A 384 28.74 8.95 -6.25
CA GLY A 384 27.68 8.26 -5.52
C GLY A 384 27.89 8.15 -4.01
N VAL A 385 29.04 8.57 -3.49
CA VAL A 385 29.28 8.59 -2.04
C VAL A 385 28.70 9.88 -1.45
N PRO A 386 27.85 9.81 -0.40
CA PRO A 386 27.28 11.00 0.21
C PRO A 386 28.32 12.01 0.72
N GLY A 387 28.30 13.21 0.15
CA GLY A 387 28.97 14.39 0.69
C GLY A 387 28.03 15.19 1.59
N ARG A 388 28.57 15.97 2.54
CA ARG A 388 27.75 16.77 3.48
C ARG A 388 26.74 17.65 2.75
N ASP A 389 27.18 18.37 1.73
CA ASP A 389 26.33 19.32 1.01
C ASP A 389 25.26 18.63 0.18
N SER A 390 25.62 17.59 -0.59
CA SER A 390 24.65 16.84 -1.41
C SER A 390 23.62 16.11 -0.54
N LEU A 391 24.04 15.61 0.63
CA LEU A 391 23.15 14.92 1.57
C LEU A 391 22.24 15.91 2.30
N THR A 392 22.75 17.10 2.64
CA THR A 392 21.94 18.16 3.26
C THR A 392 20.89 18.66 2.29
N ARG A 393 21.23 18.85 1.01
CA ARG A 393 20.26 19.22 -0.04
C ARG A 393 19.15 18.17 -0.19
N LEU A 394 19.50 16.89 -0.10
CA LEU A 394 18.52 15.81 -0.15
C LEU A 394 17.63 15.84 1.11
N GLY A 395 18.24 16.01 2.28
CA GLY A 395 17.53 16.12 3.56
C GLY A 395 16.59 17.31 3.66
N ASP A 396 16.98 18.47 3.11
CA ASP A 396 16.13 19.66 3.09
C ASP A 396 14.87 19.48 2.25
N ARG A 397 14.95 18.65 1.20
CA ARG A 397 13.81 18.35 0.33
C ARG A 397 12.92 17.25 0.88
N HIS A 398 13.50 16.26 1.55
CA HIS A 398 12.80 15.05 1.99
C HIS A 398 12.62 14.95 3.51
N GLY A 399 12.94 16.04 4.22
CA GLY A 399 12.55 16.23 5.62
C GLY A 399 13.45 15.53 6.64
N PHE A 400 14.75 15.34 6.37
CA PHE A 400 15.72 14.85 7.35
C PHE A 400 16.89 15.84 7.57
N THR A 401 17.53 15.78 8.74
CA THR A 401 18.68 16.61 9.12
C THR A 401 19.95 15.77 9.10
N VAL A 402 21.02 16.31 8.52
CA VAL A 402 22.34 15.64 8.49
C VAL A 402 23.13 15.91 9.75
N THR A 403 23.61 14.87 10.42
CA THR A 403 24.51 14.96 11.57
C THR A 403 25.93 14.52 11.19
N GLY A 404 26.91 15.03 11.94
CA GLY A 404 28.33 14.65 11.82
C GLY A 404 28.57 13.16 11.90
#